data_AF-A0A9P0KWM5-F1
#
_entry.id   AF-A0A9P0KWM5-F1
#
_cell.length_a   1.000
_cell.length_b   1.000
_cell.length_c   1.000
_cell.angle_alpha   90.00
_cell.angle_beta   90.00
_cell.angle_gamma   90.00
#
_symmetry.space_group_name_H-M   'P 1'
#
loop_
_entity.id
_entity.type
_entity.pdbx_description
1 polymer ?
#
loop_
_entity_poly.entity_id
_entity_poly.type
_entity_poly.pdbx_seq_one_letter_code
_entity_poly.pdbx_strand_id
1 'polypeptide(L)'
;MGGEGDEDEEAEEAPGGESKTSFRTNLKYDPPQLKDLLDGSMSFWVHHAQYILPQGRTSWWNPNPMPDVGDEEMDEEMGEEEEDQGDKQKIERVEPETGPPLLTPLSEDATMEGIPPWSVRSSSNIIENFAIAVIRSNLWPGAYCFSTQGKMFQNVYLGFGLKYLPQNYSPLPLPPVQQEYPSGPEIMEIMDPTGAEEEQWRIDHLPKPKPVLPEGEEAEPEEAEGEEEEDDDED
;
A
#
# COMPACT_ATOMS: atom_id res chain seq x y z
N MET A 1 -8.52 -29.20 -44.62
CA MET A 1 -7.28 -28.60 -44.08
C MET A 1 -7.35 -27.12 -44.38
N GLY A 2 -7.51 -26.20 -43.45
CA GLY A 2 -7.85 -26.19 -42.04
C GLY A 2 -8.25 -24.74 -41.79
N GLY A 3 -9.46 -24.50 -41.30
CA GLY A 3 -9.90 -23.15 -40.93
C GLY A 3 -9.37 -22.87 -39.54
N GLU A 4 -8.55 -21.84 -39.40
CA GLU A 4 -8.18 -21.27 -38.10
C GLU A 4 -9.18 -20.14 -37.85
N GLY A 5 -10.06 -20.38 -36.88
CA GLY A 5 -10.90 -19.35 -36.30
C GLY A 5 -10.04 -18.45 -35.42
N ASP A 6 -10.14 -17.13 -35.64
CA ASP A 6 -9.80 -16.14 -34.63
C ASP A 6 -10.88 -16.27 -33.53
N GLU A 7 -10.57 -17.00 -32.46
CA GLU A 7 -11.32 -16.93 -31.22
C GLU A 7 -10.82 -15.67 -30.49
N ASP A 8 -11.66 -14.63 -30.48
CA ASP A 8 -11.55 -13.50 -29.56
C ASP A 8 -11.70 -14.03 -28.13
N GLU A 9 -10.59 -14.41 -27.50
CA GLU A 9 -10.53 -14.62 -26.06
C GLU A 9 -10.54 -13.24 -25.38
N GLU A 10 -11.76 -12.76 -25.11
CA GLU A 10 -12.01 -11.73 -24.11
C GLU A 10 -11.74 -12.37 -22.73
N ALA A 11 -10.47 -12.39 -22.34
CA ALA A 11 -10.05 -12.83 -21.02
C ALA A 11 -10.61 -11.85 -19.98
N GLU A 12 -11.67 -12.27 -19.30
CA GLU A 12 -12.20 -11.68 -18.08
C GLU A 12 -11.03 -11.45 -17.09
N GLU A 13 -10.79 -10.19 -16.74
CA GLU A 13 -9.73 -9.84 -15.78
C GLU A 13 -10.12 -10.33 -14.39
N ALA A 14 -9.50 -11.43 -13.95
CA ALA A 14 -9.54 -11.84 -12.56
C ALA A 14 -8.96 -10.73 -11.67
N PRO A 15 -9.53 -10.48 -10.48
CA PRO A 15 -8.97 -9.51 -9.53
C PRO A 15 -7.58 -10.00 -9.11
N GLY A 16 -6.52 -9.39 -9.68
CA GLY A 16 -5.12 -9.79 -9.50
C GLY A 16 -4.40 -10.26 -10.76
N GLY A 17 -5.05 -10.28 -11.93
CA GLY A 17 -4.40 -10.59 -13.21
C GLY A 17 -3.45 -9.48 -13.67
N GLU A 18 -2.23 -9.85 -14.09
CA GLU A 18 -1.26 -8.91 -14.66
C GLU A 18 -1.87 -8.17 -15.87
N SER A 19 -1.98 -6.85 -15.78
CA SER A 19 -2.50 -6.01 -16.86
C SER A 19 -1.72 -6.22 -18.16
N LYS A 20 -2.41 -6.30 -19.30
CA LYS A 20 -1.77 -6.51 -20.62
C LYS A 20 -0.65 -5.48 -20.87
N THR A 21 0.58 -5.96 -20.99
CA THR A 21 1.78 -5.11 -21.09
C THR A 21 2.26 -4.79 -22.51
N SER A 22 1.64 -5.41 -23.52
CA SER A 22 2.05 -5.28 -24.93
C SER A 22 0.88 -5.15 -25.88
N PHE A 23 1.13 -4.56 -27.06
CA PHE A 23 0.17 -4.43 -28.15
C PHE A 23 0.85 -4.70 -29.49
N ARG A 24 0.04 -4.97 -30.53
CA ARG A 24 0.51 -5.19 -31.91
C ARG A 24 -0.17 -4.21 -32.85
N THR A 25 0.51 -3.87 -33.94
CA THR A 25 -0.04 -2.97 -34.96
C THR A 25 -1.21 -3.64 -35.67
N ASN A 26 -2.37 -2.97 -35.70
CA ASN A 26 -3.52 -3.43 -36.46
C ASN A 26 -3.36 -3.07 -37.95
N LEU A 27 -3.14 -4.07 -38.80
CA LEU A 27 -2.97 -3.90 -40.26
C LEU A 27 -4.27 -3.52 -40.98
N LYS A 28 -5.43 -3.73 -40.35
CA LYS A 28 -6.76 -3.38 -40.88
C LYS A 28 -7.29 -2.07 -40.30
N TYR A 29 -6.42 -1.28 -39.66
CA TYR A 29 -6.82 -0.01 -39.05
C TYR A 29 -7.29 0.98 -40.12
N ASP A 30 -8.55 1.41 -40.02
CA ASP A 30 -9.11 2.49 -40.83
C ASP A 30 -8.99 3.80 -40.03
N PRO A 31 -8.16 4.76 -40.50
CA PRO A 31 -7.90 5.94 -39.73
C PRO A 31 -9.11 6.88 -39.66
N PRO A 32 -9.43 7.42 -38.47
CA PRO A 32 -10.53 8.35 -38.30
C PRO A 32 -10.28 9.66 -39.07
N GLN A 33 -11.36 10.38 -39.39
CA GLN A 33 -11.25 11.64 -40.11
C GLN A 33 -10.61 12.71 -39.22
N LEU A 34 -10.07 13.78 -39.85
CA LEU A 34 -9.47 14.88 -39.10
C LEU A 34 -10.45 15.45 -38.06
N LYS A 35 -11.74 15.55 -38.38
CA LYS A 35 -12.76 16.09 -37.47
C LYS A 35 -12.89 15.27 -36.19
N ASP A 36 -12.80 13.95 -36.32
CA ASP A 36 -12.87 13.02 -35.19
C ASP A 36 -11.60 13.11 -34.34
N LEU A 37 -10.42 13.20 -34.98
CA LEU A 37 -9.15 13.41 -34.29
C LEU A 37 -9.07 14.76 -33.54
N LEU A 38 -9.84 15.76 -33.98
CA LEU A 38 -9.96 17.07 -33.37
C LEU A 38 -11.10 17.16 -32.34
N ASP A 39 -11.80 16.06 -32.07
CA ASP A 39 -12.87 16.05 -31.07
C ASP A 39 -12.30 16.37 -29.68
N GLY A 40 -12.95 17.32 -29.00
CA GLY A 40 -12.57 17.78 -27.67
C GLY A 40 -12.78 16.73 -26.58
N SER A 41 -13.54 15.67 -26.86
CA SER A 41 -13.73 14.53 -25.95
C SER A 41 -12.44 13.74 -25.68
N MET A 42 -11.46 13.79 -26.60
CA MET A 42 -10.21 13.03 -26.54
C MET A 42 -10.35 11.50 -26.62
N SER A 43 -11.48 10.98 -27.12
CA SER A 43 -11.72 9.53 -27.22
C SER A 43 -10.94 8.83 -28.35
N PHE A 44 -10.45 9.57 -29.35
CA PHE A 44 -9.72 9.00 -30.50
C PHE A 44 -8.22 8.85 -30.27
N TRP A 45 -7.75 9.12 -29.06
CA TRP A 45 -6.34 9.09 -28.69
C TRP A 45 -6.19 8.24 -27.44
N VAL A 46 -5.16 7.40 -27.42
CA VAL A 46 -4.93 6.43 -26.35
C VAL A 46 -3.50 6.48 -25.86
N HIS A 47 -3.28 6.07 -24.62
CA HIS A 47 -1.94 5.88 -24.07
C HIS A 47 -1.28 4.63 -24.65
N HIS A 48 -0.09 4.79 -25.24
CA HIS A 48 0.70 3.67 -25.76
C HIS A 48 1.75 3.14 -24.78
N ALA A 49 1.93 3.81 -23.63
CA ALA A 49 2.88 3.44 -22.60
C ALA A 49 2.12 2.99 -21.35
N GLN A 50 2.73 2.12 -20.55
CA GLN A 50 2.14 1.64 -19.31
C GLN A 50 2.03 2.78 -18.29
N TYR A 51 0.97 2.73 -17.48
CA TYR A 51 0.76 3.66 -16.39
C TYR A 51 1.86 3.51 -15.32
N ILE A 52 2.30 4.63 -14.76
CA ILE A 52 3.26 4.65 -13.65
C ILE A 52 2.47 4.75 -12.35
N LEU A 53 2.49 3.68 -11.57
CA LEU A 53 1.84 3.57 -10.26
C LEU A 53 2.49 4.56 -9.24
N PRO A 54 1.76 4.97 -8.19
CA PRO A 54 2.29 5.81 -7.10
C PRO A 54 3.64 5.35 -6.53
N GLN A 55 3.87 4.04 -6.42
CA GLN A 55 5.17 3.46 -6.04
C GLN A 55 6.33 3.70 -7.05
N GLY A 56 6.08 4.31 -8.21
CA GLY A 56 7.09 4.63 -9.23
C GLY A 56 7.41 3.50 -10.21
N ARG A 57 6.55 2.48 -10.30
CA ARG A 57 6.72 1.29 -11.17
C ARG A 57 5.51 1.11 -12.09
N THR A 58 5.62 0.28 -13.12
CA THR A 58 4.48 -0.05 -14.00
C THR A 58 3.74 -1.33 -13.62
N SER A 59 4.27 -2.07 -12.64
CA SER A 59 3.64 -3.27 -12.08
C SER A 59 3.66 -3.20 -10.55
N TRP A 60 2.59 -3.69 -9.91
CA TRP A 60 2.49 -3.73 -8.46
C TRP A 60 3.63 -4.53 -7.84
N TRP A 61 4.17 -4.02 -6.73
CA TRP A 61 5.11 -4.76 -5.91
C TRP A 61 4.63 -4.74 -4.46
N ASN A 62 4.41 -5.92 -3.90
CA ASN A 62 3.98 -6.04 -2.52
C ASN A 62 5.16 -5.78 -1.58
N PRO A 63 5.14 -4.72 -0.75
CA PRO A 63 6.20 -4.43 0.20
C PRO A 63 6.25 -5.39 1.39
N ASN A 64 5.15 -6.09 1.65
CA ASN A 64 5.00 -7.01 2.76
C ASN A 64 4.42 -8.33 2.24
N PRO A 65 5.22 -9.14 1.53
CA PRO A 65 4.77 -10.46 1.11
C PRO A 65 4.54 -11.30 2.35
N MET A 66 3.27 -11.58 2.67
CA MET A 66 2.96 -12.60 3.68
C MET A 66 3.58 -13.93 3.23
N PRO A 67 4.11 -14.74 4.16
CA PRO A 67 4.46 -16.12 3.84
C PRO A 67 3.21 -16.83 3.29
N ASP A 68 3.42 -17.72 2.32
CA ASP A 68 2.40 -18.47 1.57
C ASP A 68 1.62 -19.45 2.48
N VAL A 69 0.87 -18.92 3.44
CA VAL A 69 -0.13 -19.62 4.24
C VAL A 69 -1.45 -19.15 3.66
N GLY A 70 -2.17 -20.07 3.03
CA GLY A 70 -3.38 -19.77 2.26
C GLY A 70 -4.33 -18.88 3.05
N ASP A 71 -4.97 -17.94 2.36
CA ASP A 71 -5.91 -16.95 2.91
C ASP A 71 -6.99 -17.53 3.84
N GLU A 72 -7.27 -18.83 3.69
CA GLU A 72 -8.28 -19.56 4.45
C GLU A 72 -7.79 -20.06 5.83
N GLU A 73 -6.49 -20.32 6.03
CA GLU A 73 -5.97 -20.83 7.33
C GLU A 73 -5.68 -19.71 8.33
N MET A 74 -5.47 -18.47 7.86
CA MET A 74 -5.11 -17.33 8.70
C MET A 74 -6.32 -16.65 9.37
N ASP A 75 -7.51 -16.72 8.76
CA ASP A 75 -8.75 -16.14 9.32
C ASP A 75 -9.30 -17.01 10.47
N GLU A 76 -9.01 -18.32 10.47
CA GLU A 76 -9.33 -19.23 11.58
C GLU A 76 -8.33 -19.11 12.73
N GLU A 77 -7.03 -18.89 12.46
CA GLU A 77 -5.99 -18.78 13.51
C GLU A 77 -5.99 -17.40 14.22
N MET A 78 -6.44 -16.33 13.54
CA MET A 78 -6.66 -15.02 14.20
C MET A 78 -7.96 -14.93 15.00
N GLY A 79 -8.84 -15.94 14.93
CA GLY A 79 -10.11 -15.97 15.64
C GLY A 79 -10.06 -16.52 17.08
N GLU A 80 -8.99 -17.23 17.47
CA GLU A 80 -8.96 -17.96 18.74
C GLU A 80 -7.79 -17.61 19.71
N GLU A 81 -6.86 -16.72 19.35
CA GLU A 81 -5.73 -16.34 20.22
C GLU A 81 -5.65 -14.83 20.55
N GLU A 82 -6.77 -14.21 20.95
CA GLU A 82 -6.82 -12.80 21.45
C GLU A 82 -6.65 -12.66 22.98
N GLU A 83 -5.85 -13.50 23.64
CA GLU A 83 -5.46 -13.27 25.05
C GLU A 83 -3.99 -13.66 25.34
N ASP A 84 -3.00 -13.08 24.64
CA ASP A 84 -1.71 -12.82 25.30
C ASP A 84 -0.93 -11.65 24.67
N GLN A 85 -0.21 -10.96 25.55
CA GLN A 85 0.28 -9.60 25.43
C GLN A 85 1.47 -9.42 24.48
N GLY A 86 1.54 -8.25 23.83
CA GLY A 86 2.78 -7.65 23.32
C GLY A 86 2.87 -7.50 21.80
N ASP A 87 2.49 -6.33 21.27
CA ASP A 87 2.96 -5.76 20.00
C ASP A 87 3.09 -6.69 18.77
N LYS A 88 2.14 -7.61 18.57
CA LYS A 88 1.92 -8.17 17.22
C LYS A 88 1.32 -7.06 16.35
N GLN A 89 2.18 -6.25 15.74
CA GLN A 89 1.79 -5.30 14.69
C GLN A 89 0.92 -6.06 13.70
N LYS A 90 -0.38 -5.73 13.64
CA LYS A 90 -1.26 -6.21 12.57
C LYS A 90 -0.53 -5.92 11.26
N ILE A 91 -0.05 -6.97 10.60
CA ILE A 91 0.56 -6.90 9.28
C ILE A 91 -0.58 -6.49 8.35
N GLU A 92 -0.76 -5.18 8.20
CA GLU A 92 -1.82 -4.63 7.36
C GLU A 92 -1.54 -5.07 5.91
N ARG A 93 -2.48 -5.83 5.35
CA ARG A 93 -2.41 -6.24 3.95
C ARG A 93 -2.51 -5.00 3.09
N VAL A 94 -1.44 -4.70 2.37
CA VAL A 94 -1.40 -3.54 1.48
C VAL A 94 -2.24 -3.85 0.25
N GLU A 95 -3.30 -3.07 0.02
CA GLU A 95 -4.15 -3.20 -1.17
C GLU A 95 -3.30 -3.02 -2.45
N PRO A 96 -3.41 -3.93 -3.44
CA PRO A 96 -2.67 -3.80 -4.69
C PRO A 96 -2.98 -2.51 -5.45
N GLU A 97 -1.96 -1.68 -5.68
CA GLU A 97 -2.12 -0.51 -6.55
C GLU A 97 -2.43 -0.96 -7.99
N THR A 98 -3.60 -0.56 -8.49
CA THR A 98 -4.06 -0.89 -9.84
C THR A 98 -4.15 0.39 -10.69
N GLY A 99 -3.56 0.34 -11.89
CA GLY A 99 -3.61 1.43 -12.87
C GLY A 99 -4.61 1.15 -14.00
N PRO A 100 -4.93 2.15 -14.83
CA PRO A 100 -5.72 1.94 -16.04
C PRO A 100 -5.01 0.98 -17.00
N PRO A 101 -5.76 0.20 -17.80
CA PRO A 101 -5.19 -0.74 -18.75
C PRO A 101 -4.40 -0.03 -19.87
N LEU A 102 -3.61 -0.81 -20.61
CA LEU A 102 -2.92 -0.30 -21.78
C LEU A 102 -3.94 0.10 -22.86
N LEU A 103 -3.64 1.15 -23.63
CA LEU A 103 -4.53 1.72 -24.64
C LEU A 103 -5.82 2.37 -24.08
N THR A 104 -5.83 2.77 -22.80
CA THR A 104 -6.88 3.62 -22.25
C THR A 104 -6.96 4.96 -23.01
N PRO A 105 -8.17 5.42 -23.37
CA PRO A 105 -8.36 6.68 -24.07
C PRO A 105 -8.05 7.89 -23.18
N LEU A 106 -7.53 8.95 -23.79
CA LEU A 106 -7.20 10.20 -23.10
C LEU A 106 -8.43 10.92 -22.50
N SER A 107 -9.64 10.50 -22.89
CA SER A 107 -10.90 10.97 -22.30
C SER A 107 -11.08 10.56 -20.84
N GLU A 108 -10.41 9.49 -20.40
CA GLU A 108 -10.45 8.98 -19.03
C GLU A 108 -9.40 9.62 -18.12
N ASP A 109 -8.52 10.47 -18.67
CA ASP A 109 -7.48 11.12 -17.88
C ASP A 109 -8.08 12.10 -16.86
N ALA A 110 -7.56 12.02 -15.63
CA ALA A 110 -7.98 12.89 -14.54
C ALA A 110 -7.73 14.38 -14.85
N THR A 111 -8.74 15.20 -14.61
CA THR A 111 -8.60 16.66 -14.65
C THR A 111 -7.89 17.16 -13.40
N MET A 112 -6.97 18.11 -13.54
CA MET A 112 -6.28 18.75 -12.41
C MET A 112 -6.97 20.08 -12.13
N GLU A 113 -7.73 20.16 -11.05
CA GLU A 113 -8.42 21.38 -10.59
C GLU A 113 -9.29 22.05 -11.66
N GLY A 114 -10.02 21.23 -12.42
CA GLY A 114 -10.89 21.70 -13.51
C GLY A 114 -10.16 22.03 -14.81
N ILE A 115 -8.83 21.87 -14.88
CA ILE A 115 -8.07 22.00 -16.12
C ILE A 115 -8.05 20.64 -16.83
N PRO A 116 -8.50 20.57 -18.10
CA PRO A 116 -8.44 19.34 -18.87
C PRO A 116 -6.98 18.96 -19.15
N PRO A 117 -6.62 17.67 -19.06
CA PRO A 117 -5.23 17.22 -19.18
C PRO A 117 -4.65 17.42 -20.59
N TRP A 118 -5.51 17.46 -21.61
CA TRP A 118 -5.13 17.58 -23.01
C TRP A 118 -5.87 18.70 -23.72
N SER A 119 -5.29 19.19 -24.81
CA SER A 119 -5.95 20.11 -25.73
C SER A 119 -5.55 19.80 -27.16
N VAL A 120 -6.51 19.87 -28.07
CA VAL A 120 -6.32 19.53 -29.48
C VAL A 120 -6.54 20.75 -30.36
N ARG A 121 -5.74 20.86 -31.43
CA ARG A 121 -5.83 21.92 -32.44
C ARG A 121 -5.51 21.39 -33.82
N SER A 122 -6.12 22.01 -34.83
CA SER A 122 -5.72 21.83 -36.24
C SER A 122 -4.52 22.71 -36.56
N SER A 123 -3.66 22.27 -37.47
CA SER A 123 -2.60 23.13 -38.04
C SER A 123 -3.13 24.19 -39.01
N SER A 124 -4.26 23.94 -39.67
CA SER A 124 -4.86 24.84 -40.65
C SER A 124 -6.38 24.72 -40.65
N ASN A 125 -7.06 25.86 -40.67
CA ASN A 125 -8.52 25.93 -40.80
C ASN A 125 -8.96 26.29 -42.22
N ILE A 126 -8.02 26.43 -43.16
CA ILE A 126 -8.28 26.86 -44.54
C ILE A 126 -8.24 25.66 -45.50
N ILE A 127 -7.26 24.76 -45.30
CA ILE A 127 -7.05 23.60 -46.16
C ILE A 127 -7.10 22.33 -45.30
N GLU A 128 -8.31 21.90 -44.98
CA GLU A 128 -8.56 20.73 -44.11
C GLU A 128 -7.94 19.45 -44.68
N ASN A 129 -7.86 19.28 -45.99
CA ASN A 129 -7.32 18.08 -46.65
C ASN A 129 -5.83 17.82 -46.38
N PHE A 130 -5.06 18.85 -46.00
CA PHE A 130 -3.64 18.73 -45.65
C PHE A 130 -3.37 19.16 -44.21
N ALA A 131 -4.42 19.45 -43.45
CA ALA A 131 -4.29 19.82 -42.06
C ALA A 131 -3.98 18.60 -41.19
N ILE A 132 -3.18 18.83 -40.15
CA ILE A 132 -2.77 17.82 -39.18
C ILE A 132 -3.48 18.10 -37.86
N ALA A 133 -3.81 17.03 -37.13
CA ALA A 133 -4.26 17.15 -35.75
C ALA A 133 -3.04 17.23 -34.84
N VAL A 134 -3.03 18.18 -33.92
CA VAL A 134 -1.97 18.37 -32.92
C VAL A 134 -2.60 18.38 -31.54
N ILE A 135 -2.17 17.47 -30.68
CA ILE A 135 -2.48 17.45 -29.25
C ILE A 135 -1.30 18.03 -28.49
N ARG A 136 -1.60 18.79 -27.45
CA ARG A 136 -0.67 19.21 -26.41
C ARG A 136 -1.14 18.72 -25.05
N SER A 137 -0.21 18.31 -24.20
CA SER A 137 -0.48 18.12 -22.78
C SER A 137 -0.55 19.48 -22.08
N ASN A 138 -1.53 19.65 -21.20
CA ASN A 138 -1.60 20.79 -20.29
C ASN A 138 -0.89 20.52 -18.96
N LEU A 139 -0.75 19.24 -18.57
CA LEU A 139 -0.02 18.82 -17.37
C LEU A 139 1.50 18.85 -17.58
N TRP A 140 1.96 18.51 -18.78
CA TRP A 140 3.38 18.56 -19.16
C TRP A 140 3.57 19.50 -20.34
N PRO A 141 3.66 20.84 -20.10
CA PRO A 141 3.89 21.81 -21.15
C PRO A 141 5.16 21.47 -21.94
N GLY A 142 4.99 21.25 -23.23
CA GLY A 142 6.06 20.78 -24.13
C GLY A 142 5.82 19.38 -24.70
N ALA A 143 4.92 18.58 -24.12
CA ALA A 143 4.50 17.32 -24.70
C ALA A 143 3.49 17.56 -25.84
N TYR A 144 3.85 17.13 -27.04
CA TYR A 144 3.01 17.22 -28.23
C TYR A 144 2.89 15.84 -28.88
N CYS A 145 1.71 15.57 -29.41
CA CYS A 145 1.47 14.50 -30.36
C CYS A 145 0.86 15.12 -31.62
N PHE A 146 1.27 14.66 -32.80
CA PHE A 146 0.62 15.06 -34.03
C PHE A 146 0.33 13.86 -34.93
N SER A 147 -0.74 13.94 -35.71
CA SER A 147 -1.13 12.91 -36.67
C SER A 147 -1.49 13.52 -38.02
N THR A 148 -0.99 12.91 -39.09
CA THR A 148 -1.28 13.27 -40.48
C THR A 148 -2.37 12.34 -41.02
N GLN A 149 -3.64 12.60 -40.70
CA GLN A 149 -4.83 11.91 -41.22
C GLN A 149 -4.59 10.43 -41.58
N GLY A 150 -4.16 9.63 -40.60
CA GLY A 150 -4.00 8.19 -40.75
C GLY A 150 -2.72 7.65 -41.39
N LYS A 151 -1.79 8.51 -41.82
CA LYS A 151 -0.52 8.06 -42.44
C LYS A 151 0.59 7.83 -41.41
N MET A 152 0.72 8.74 -40.48
CA MET A 152 1.69 8.69 -39.41
C MET A 152 1.20 9.50 -38.21
N PHE A 153 1.67 9.11 -37.04
CA PHE A 153 1.59 9.92 -35.83
C PHE A 153 2.96 9.91 -35.17
N GLN A 154 3.27 10.97 -34.42
CA GLN A 154 4.52 11.06 -33.69
C GLN A 154 4.34 11.83 -32.39
N ASN A 155 5.02 11.35 -31.36
CA ASN A 155 5.10 11.98 -30.04
C ASN A 155 6.44 12.68 -29.92
N VAL A 156 6.44 13.91 -29.39
CA VAL A 156 7.64 14.70 -29.14
C VAL A 156 7.48 15.52 -27.87
N TYR A 157 8.55 15.60 -27.07
CA TYR A 157 8.61 16.48 -25.92
C TYR A 157 9.66 17.58 -26.16
N LEU A 158 9.23 18.84 -26.08
CA LEU A 158 10.07 20.03 -26.22
C LEU A 158 9.71 21.00 -25.09
N GLY A 159 10.40 20.89 -23.95
CA GLY A 159 10.09 21.69 -22.77
C GLY A 159 11.16 21.61 -21.70
N PHE A 160 10.85 22.20 -20.54
CA PHE A 160 11.79 22.34 -19.42
C PHE A 160 11.81 21.15 -18.45
N GLY A 161 10.99 20.12 -18.68
CA GLY A 161 10.83 19.00 -17.74
C GLY A 161 10.05 19.38 -16.47
N LEU A 162 9.25 20.45 -16.52
CA LEU A 162 8.46 20.91 -15.37
C LEU A 162 7.00 20.55 -15.54
N LYS A 163 6.45 19.84 -14.55
CA LYS A 163 5.02 19.56 -14.46
C LYS A 163 4.28 20.87 -14.15
N TYR A 164 3.20 21.12 -14.87
CA TYR A 164 2.30 22.22 -14.57
C TYR A 164 1.50 21.92 -13.30
N LEU A 165 1.57 22.84 -12.34
CA LEU A 165 0.85 22.77 -11.07
C LEU A 165 0.14 24.12 -10.85
N PRO A 166 -1.19 24.15 -10.63
CA PRO A 166 -1.90 25.40 -10.39
C PRO A 166 -1.42 26.17 -9.15
N GLN A 167 -1.16 25.48 -8.03
CA GLN A 167 -0.69 26.08 -6.77
C GLN A 167 0.83 26.34 -6.74
N ASN A 168 1.56 26.12 -7.83
CA ASN A 168 3.02 26.03 -7.84
C ASN A 168 3.56 24.96 -6.88
N TYR A 169 4.87 24.76 -6.90
CA TYR A 169 5.55 23.82 -6.01
C TYR A 169 5.65 24.37 -4.59
N SER A 170 5.16 23.61 -3.61
CA SER A 170 5.46 23.82 -2.19
C SER A 170 6.59 22.87 -1.79
N PRO A 171 7.71 23.38 -1.25
CA PRO A 171 8.76 22.54 -0.68
C PRO A 171 8.20 21.60 0.39
N LEU A 172 8.76 20.39 0.46
CA LEU A 172 8.40 19.44 1.51
C LEU A 172 8.82 19.99 2.87
N PRO A 173 7.96 19.89 3.91
CA PRO A 173 8.35 20.24 5.26
C PRO A 173 9.50 19.34 5.74
N LEU A 174 10.24 19.81 6.75
CA LEU A 174 11.25 18.98 7.39
C LEU A 174 10.61 17.71 7.95
N PRO A 175 11.31 16.55 7.88
CA PRO A 175 10.81 15.33 8.48
C PRO A 175 10.55 15.55 9.97
N PRO A 176 9.56 14.82 10.55
CA PRO A 176 9.34 14.88 11.98
C PRO A 176 10.60 14.47 12.72
N VAL A 177 10.87 15.13 13.84
CA VAL A 177 11.98 14.75 14.72
C VAL A 177 11.72 13.35 15.27
N GLN A 178 12.78 12.55 15.35
CA GLN A 178 12.70 11.25 16.00
C GLN A 178 12.41 11.46 17.48
N GLN A 179 11.47 10.69 18.01
CA GLN A 179 11.17 10.71 19.44
C GLN A 179 12.16 9.81 20.17
N GLU A 180 12.45 10.18 21.41
CA GLU A 180 13.25 9.36 22.31
C GLU A 180 12.50 8.06 22.67
N TYR A 181 13.25 7.08 23.19
CA TYR A 181 12.65 5.85 23.69
C TYR A 181 11.62 6.19 24.80
N PRO A 182 10.40 5.65 24.74
CA PRO A 182 9.40 5.91 25.77
C PRO A 182 9.93 5.54 27.16
N SER A 183 9.71 6.39 28.15
CA SER A 183 10.02 6.04 29.54
C SER A 183 9.07 4.95 30.03
N GLY A 184 9.52 3.70 29.94
CA GLY A 184 8.81 2.52 30.39
C GLY A 184 9.34 1.95 31.71
N PRO A 185 8.68 0.92 32.27
CA PRO A 185 9.13 0.23 33.48
C PRO A 185 10.51 -0.43 33.31
N GLU A 186 10.96 -0.65 32.08
CA GLU A 186 12.32 -1.13 31.78
C GLU A 186 13.42 -0.14 32.18
N ILE A 187 13.13 1.17 32.15
CA ILE A 187 14.10 2.24 32.45
C ILE A 187 13.72 3.09 33.67
N MET A 188 12.54 2.86 34.25
CA MET A 188 12.11 3.51 35.48
C MET A 188 12.35 2.58 36.67
N GLU A 189 13.03 3.09 37.69
CA GLU A 189 13.15 2.39 38.97
C GLU A 189 11.76 2.22 39.60
N ILE A 190 11.50 1.01 40.09
CA ILE A 190 10.26 0.72 40.82
C ILE A 190 10.29 1.55 42.10
N MET A 191 9.21 2.25 42.42
CA MET A 191 9.12 2.98 43.67
C MET A 191 9.28 2.02 44.85
N ASP A 192 10.12 2.41 45.82
CA ASP A 192 10.24 1.69 47.09
C ASP A 192 8.85 1.49 47.71
N PRO A 193 8.55 0.29 48.25
CA PRO A 193 7.33 0.05 49.01
C PRO A 193 7.17 1.09 50.12
N THR A 194 5.95 1.55 50.35
CA THR A 194 5.68 2.44 51.47
C THR A 194 5.83 1.68 52.80
N GLY A 195 6.19 2.38 53.89
CA GLY A 195 6.35 1.72 55.19
C GLY A 195 5.09 1.02 55.72
N ALA A 196 3.90 1.43 55.26
CA ALA A 196 2.64 0.75 55.57
C ALA A 196 2.51 -0.58 54.82
N GLU A 197 2.94 -0.66 53.57
CA GLU A 197 2.97 -1.88 52.78
C GLU A 197 4.01 -2.88 53.33
N GLU A 198 5.15 -2.39 53.80
CA GLU A 198 6.15 -3.22 54.48
C GLU A 198 5.62 -3.78 55.82
N GLU A 199 4.91 -2.96 56.61
CA GLU A 199 4.27 -3.42 57.84
C GLU A 199 3.17 -4.45 57.57
N GLN A 200 2.38 -4.24 56.51
CA GLN A 200 1.36 -5.19 56.08
C GLN A 200 1.97 -6.51 55.63
N TRP A 201 3.03 -6.47 54.81
CA TRP A 201 3.79 -7.64 54.38
C TRP A 201 4.35 -8.40 55.59
N ARG A 202 4.91 -7.70 56.58
CA ARG A 202 5.37 -8.30 57.84
C ARG A 202 4.23 -9.01 58.57
N ILE A 203 3.06 -8.38 58.70
CA ILE A 203 1.89 -8.97 59.38
C ILE A 203 1.39 -10.21 58.63
N ASP A 204 1.35 -10.18 57.30
CA ASP A 204 0.87 -11.28 56.48
C ASP A 204 1.84 -12.49 56.49
N HIS A 205 3.14 -12.23 56.66
CA HIS A 205 4.18 -13.26 56.78
C HIS A 205 4.51 -13.64 58.23
N LEU A 206 3.76 -13.14 59.22
CA LEU A 206 3.92 -13.62 60.58
C LEU A 206 3.54 -15.11 60.64
N PRO A 207 4.31 -15.95 61.35
CA PRO A 207 3.99 -17.37 61.49
C PRO A 207 2.59 -17.51 62.09
N LYS A 208 1.73 -18.25 61.37
CA LYS A 208 0.36 -18.51 61.83
C LYS A 208 0.43 -19.13 63.22
N PRO A 209 -0.37 -18.66 64.19
CA PRO A 209 -0.32 -19.18 65.55
C PRO A 209 -0.59 -20.68 65.52
N LYS A 210 0.31 -21.47 66.12
CA LYS A 210 0.11 -22.91 66.30
C LYS A 210 -1.27 -23.13 66.93
N PRO A 211 -2.11 -24.04 66.40
CA PRO A 211 -3.40 -24.33 67.02
C PRO A 211 -3.16 -24.69 68.47
N VAL A 212 -3.79 -23.98 69.41
CA VAL A 212 -3.79 -24.36 70.82
C VAL A 212 -4.61 -25.65 70.90
N LEU A 213 -3.92 -26.78 70.88
CA LEU A 213 -4.52 -28.07 71.22
C LEU A 213 -5.01 -27.94 72.67
N PRO A 214 -6.30 -28.18 72.96
CA PRO A 214 -6.81 -28.13 74.31
C PRO A 214 -6.03 -29.12 75.18
N GLU A 215 -5.54 -28.62 76.31
CA GLU A 215 -4.72 -29.35 77.28
C GLU A 215 -5.51 -30.55 77.83
N GLY A 216 -5.32 -31.73 77.23
CA GLY A 216 -5.97 -32.96 77.67
C GLY A 216 -6.20 -34.03 76.61
N GLU A 217 -5.21 -34.40 75.80
CA GLU A 217 -5.08 -35.76 75.28
C GLU A 217 -3.61 -36.01 74.85
N GLU A 218 -3.18 -37.26 74.99
CA GLU A 218 -1.79 -37.70 75.10
C GLU A 218 -0.88 -37.34 73.90
N ALA A 219 0.39 -37.10 74.21
CA ALA A 219 1.45 -36.86 73.25
C ALA A 219 1.82 -38.11 72.44
N GLU A 220 1.93 -37.97 71.12
CA GLU A 220 2.86 -38.75 70.28
C GLU A 220 3.77 -37.78 69.51
N PRO A 221 5.05 -38.15 69.28
CA PRO A 221 6.11 -37.20 68.92
C PRO A 221 6.04 -36.74 67.46
N GLU A 222 6.57 -35.53 67.25
CA GLU A 222 6.82 -34.88 65.97
C GLU A 222 7.64 -35.75 65.00
N GLU A 223 7.18 -35.86 63.76
CA GLU A 223 8.10 -35.93 62.61
C GLU A 223 8.24 -34.53 62.03
N ALA A 224 9.43 -33.98 62.21
CA ALA A 224 9.92 -32.82 61.48
C ALA A 224 10.16 -33.26 60.02
N GLU A 225 9.28 -32.83 59.11
CA GLU A 225 9.64 -32.81 57.69
C GLU A 225 10.35 -31.49 57.41
N GLY A 226 11.60 -31.65 56.95
CA GLY A 226 12.61 -30.62 56.82
C GLY A 226 12.23 -29.46 55.91
N GLU A 227 12.60 -28.27 56.39
CA GLU A 227 12.98 -27.16 55.52
C GLU A 227 14.23 -27.61 54.74
N GLU A 228 14.07 -27.88 53.45
CA GLU A 228 15.20 -27.90 52.52
C GLU A 228 15.49 -26.43 52.16
N GLU A 229 16.53 -25.88 52.81
CA GLU A 229 17.24 -24.72 52.30
C GLU A 229 17.99 -25.14 51.03
N GLU A 230 17.53 -24.68 49.86
CA GLU A 230 18.36 -24.68 48.65
C GLU A 230 19.33 -23.49 48.75
N ASP A 231 20.56 -23.78 49.21
CA ASP A 231 21.76 -23.00 48.90
C ASP A 231 21.97 -23.02 47.37
N ASP A 232 21.84 -21.87 46.71
CA ASP A 232 22.42 -21.64 45.38
C ASP A 232 23.53 -20.58 45.54
N ASP A 233 24.72 -21.08 45.87
CA ASP A 233 25.98 -20.33 45.86
C ASP A 233 26.53 -20.25 44.43
N GLU A 234 27.01 -19.06 44.10
CA GLU A 234 27.70 -18.60 42.90
C GLU A 234 28.84 -19.53 42.40
N ASP A 235 28.88 -19.79 41.09
CA ASP A 235 30.10 -19.79 40.24
C ASP A 235 29.75 -19.57 38.75
#